data_AF-A0A2S3QK62-F1
#
_entry.id   AF-A0A2S3QK62-F1
#
_cell.length_a   1.000
_cell.length_b   1.000
_cell.length_c   1.000
_cell.angle_alpha   90.00
_cell.angle_beta   90.00
_cell.angle_gamma   90.00
#
_symmetry.space_group_name_H-M   'P 1'
#
loop_
_entity.id
_entity.type
_entity.pdbx_description
1 polymer ?
#
loop_
_entity_poly.entity_id
_entity_poly.type
_entity_poly.pdbx_seq_one_letter_code
_entity_poly.pdbx_strand_id
1 'polypeptide(L)'
;MLNSLAKLVMPLASLLSLSPLAPTSRTASPSPAMFLQTRHDKMVGSCLKWKGQITQLSAGSVTVMLQASGSSSTVALTKTTIQAGLYPATAKILRPGEQVLLWKANQQAHLMVLPVARGQLHHTGQQWSIESPWRGTSFSLPTRGVDLVGMSQLKDGQRAMVFGTKNGTRLMPTLIAAPPAKFAATITAIQGSTVTLQTAYHGLFTYSLESWPLFPQPAHTLQTLKKAQEVTIFVNLMNRQVLALMPTPPGRDRRDILEHNAYGTVLKATPSFLRLQTAWGEQTVTLQGLTLRVIWPGHQGAFVTALPTGAPVWVHVDSPLKTVVIRVLPHSQP
;
A
#
# COMPACT_ATOMS: atom_id res chain seq x y z
N MET A 1 26.65 56.88 -44.74
CA MET A 1 27.41 55.64 -44.47
C MET A 1 27.47 55.44 -42.95
N LEU A 2 27.39 54.19 -42.50
CA LEU A 2 27.12 53.70 -41.14
C LEU A 2 27.66 54.49 -39.92
N ASN A 3 26.69 54.77 -39.02
CA ASN A 3 26.62 54.61 -37.56
C ASN A 3 27.50 55.43 -36.58
N SER A 4 26.79 56.38 -35.95
CA SER A 4 26.92 57.12 -34.68
C SER A 4 27.53 56.37 -33.49
N LEU A 5 28.50 56.95 -32.75
CA LEU A 5 28.36 57.87 -31.57
C LEU A 5 27.55 57.23 -30.42
N ALA A 6 27.92 57.29 -29.13
CA ALA A 6 29.06 57.86 -28.42
C ALA A 6 29.12 57.21 -27.02
N LYS A 7 30.29 57.29 -26.39
CA LYS A 7 30.60 56.86 -25.03
C LYS A 7 29.96 57.77 -23.97
N LEU A 8 29.48 57.13 -22.90
CA LEU A 8 29.82 57.33 -21.48
C LEU A 8 29.56 58.70 -20.80
N VAL A 9 29.09 58.58 -19.56
CA VAL A 9 29.35 59.38 -18.34
C VAL A 9 28.09 60.02 -17.74
N MET A 10 27.70 59.51 -16.55
CA MET A 10 26.75 60.10 -15.61
C MET A 10 27.30 61.39 -14.98
N PRO A 11 26.44 62.23 -14.38
CA PRO A 11 26.40 62.24 -12.92
C PRO A 11 25.00 62.40 -12.29
N LEU A 12 25.03 62.31 -10.97
CA LEU A 12 24.01 62.04 -9.96
C LEU A 12 23.43 63.34 -9.34
N ALA A 13 22.21 63.22 -8.76
CA ALA A 13 21.58 64.08 -7.73
C ALA A 13 21.01 65.46 -8.17
N SER A 14 19.88 65.99 -7.70
CA SER A 14 18.74 65.57 -6.84
C SER A 14 17.65 66.69 -6.89
N LEU A 15 16.44 66.38 -6.38
CA LEU A 15 15.41 67.24 -5.74
C LEU A 15 14.08 67.59 -6.47
N LEU A 16 12.99 66.95 -5.97
CA LEU A 16 11.67 67.46 -5.49
C LEU A 16 10.89 68.46 -6.37
N SER A 17 9.60 68.28 -6.73
CA SER A 17 8.35 68.05 -5.95
C SER A 17 7.20 67.88 -7.00
N LEU A 18 6.02 67.26 -6.81
CA LEU A 18 4.93 67.39 -5.83
C LEU A 18 3.97 66.17 -5.99
N SER A 19 3.46 65.66 -4.87
CA SER A 19 2.28 64.76 -4.73
C SER A 19 0.98 65.41 -5.27
N PRO A 20 -0.15 64.69 -5.54
CA PRO A 20 -0.64 63.52 -4.80
C PRO A 20 -1.30 62.39 -5.62
N LEU A 21 -1.40 61.19 -5.03
CA LEU A 21 -2.63 60.38 -4.94
C LEU A 21 -2.30 59.05 -4.23
N ALA A 22 -2.96 58.79 -3.11
CA ALA A 22 -3.04 57.47 -2.46
C ALA A 22 -4.24 56.69 -3.03
N PRO A 23 -4.45 55.39 -2.71
CA PRO A 23 -3.57 54.37 -2.17
C PRO A 23 -3.53 53.11 -3.05
N THR A 24 -2.40 52.39 -3.12
CA THR A 24 -2.45 50.96 -3.48
C THR A 24 -1.61 50.14 -2.50
N SER A 25 -2.35 49.42 -1.66
CA SER A 25 -2.06 48.17 -0.97
C SER A 25 -0.62 47.64 -1.00
N ARG A 26 -0.09 47.44 0.21
CA ARG A 26 0.89 46.40 0.54
C ARG A 26 0.60 45.12 -0.24
N THR A 27 1.49 44.69 -1.12
CA THR A 27 1.71 43.26 -1.34
C THR A 27 2.82 42.84 -0.39
N ALA A 28 2.36 42.21 0.68
CA ALA A 28 3.20 41.51 1.63
C ALA A 28 4.17 40.56 0.90
N SER A 29 5.34 40.39 1.50
CA SER A 29 6.24 39.27 1.26
C SER A 29 5.46 38.00 0.93
N PRO A 30 5.87 37.20 -0.08
CA PRO A 30 5.40 35.83 -0.13
C PRO A 30 5.93 35.13 1.13
N SER A 31 5.09 35.09 2.17
CA SER A 31 5.20 34.15 3.26
C SER A 31 5.22 32.75 2.62
N PRO A 32 6.29 31.95 2.79
CA PRO A 32 6.16 30.52 2.63
C PRO A 32 5.25 30.04 3.77
N ALA A 33 3.95 29.98 3.49
CA ALA A 33 2.98 29.45 4.42
C ALA A 33 3.19 27.93 4.55
N MET A 34 3.56 27.55 5.79
CA MET A 34 3.32 26.28 6.45
C MET A 34 3.73 25.00 5.74
N PHE A 35 4.85 24.45 6.23
CA PHE A 35 5.01 23.01 6.37
C PHE A 35 3.82 22.47 7.19
N LEU A 36 2.79 21.97 6.51
CA LEU A 36 1.89 21.01 7.15
C LEU A 36 2.64 19.69 7.25
N GLN A 37 3.33 19.54 8.38
CA GLN A 37 3.85 18.29 8.88
C GLN A 37 2.67 17.38 9.21
N THR A 38 2.06 16.75 8.21
CA THR A 38 1.17 15.62 8.43
C THR A 38 2.02 14.40 8.73
N ARG A 39 1.89 13.93 9.96
CA ARG A 39 2.65 12.83 10.54
C ARG A 39 2.57 11.56 9.68
N HIS A 40 3.72 10.89 9.65
CA HIS A 40 3.96 9.49 9.28
C HIS A 40 3.88 9.12 7.79
N ASP A 41 4.97 9.42 7.08
CA ASP A 41 5.58 8.42 6.22
C ASP A 41 7.08 8.42 6.49
N LYS A 42 7.61 7.28 6.95
CA LYS A 42 9.06 7.08 7.03
C LYS A 42 9.60 7.28 5.60
N MET A 43 10.32 8.38 5.40
CA MET A 43 11.17 8.55 4.22
C MET A 43 12.16 7.39 4.18
N VAL A 44 11.95 6.46 3.25
CA VAL A 44 13.01 5.58 2.78
C VAL A 44 13.38 6.12 1.40
N GLY A 45 14.44 6.92 1.34
CA GLY A 45 15.02 7.46 0.10
C GLY A 45 14.05 8.25 -0.79
N SER A 46 13.79 9.52 -0.48
CA SER A 46 13.17 10.54 -1.36
C SER A 46 12.00 10.10 -2.27
N CYS A 47 11.22 9.10 -1.87
CA CYS A 47 10.06 8.61 -2.61
C CYS A 47 8.83 8.90 -1.75
N LEU A 48 8.00 9.83 -2.20
CA LEU A 48 6.76 10.16 -1.53
C LEU A 48 5.69 9.15 -1.97
N LYS A 49 5.00 8.56 -1.00
CA LYS A 49 3.89 7.63 -1.20
C LYS A 49 2.59 8.35 -0.87
N TRP A 50 1.61 8.27 -1.74
CA TRP A 50 0.30 8.83 -1.49
C TRP A 50 -0.79 7.82 -1.78
N LYS A 51 -1.81 7.79 -0.91
CA LYS A 51 -3.07 7.12 -1.21
C LYS A 51 -4.00 8.10 -1.90
N GLY A 52 -4.68 7.65 -2.94
CA GLY A 52 -5.57 8.50 -3.71
C GLY A 52 -6.66 7.74 -4.46
N GLN A 53 -7.41 8.49 -5.26
CA GLN A 53 -8.44 7.96 -6.15
C GLN A 53 -8.22 8.52 -7.55
N ILE A 54 -8.35 7.68 -8.58
CA ILE A 54 -8.32 8.15 -9.97
C ILE A 54 -9.57 8.99 -10.21
N THR A 55 -9.40 10.25 -10.62
CA THR A 55 -10.50 11.15 -10.97
C THR A 55 -10.64 11.33 -12.46
N GLN A 56 -9.53 11.26 -13.21
CA GLN A 56 -9.53 11.36 -14.66
C GLN A 56 -8.50 10.40 -15.27
N LEU A 57 -8.84 9.86 -16.44
CA LEU A 57 -7.98 9.00 -17.24
C LEU A 57 -8.05 9.47 -18.69
N SER A 58 -6.90 9.69 -19.31
CA SER A 58 -6.75 9.98 -20.72
C SER A 58 -5.85 8.93 -21.38
N ALA A 59 -5.70 8.98 -22.71
CA ALA A 59 -4.81 8.08 -23.43
C ALA A 59 -3.34 8.18 -22.98
N GLY A 60 -2.90 9.34 -22.47
CA GLY A 60 -1.50 9.60 -22.11
C GLY A 60 -1.25 9.84 -20.62
N SER A 61 -2.29 10.03 -19.81
CA SER A 61 -2.14 10.44 -18.41
C SER A 61 -3.24 9.91 -17.51
N VAL A 62 -2.93 9.86 -16.22
CA VAL A 62 -3.89 9.57 -15.15
C VAL A 62 -3.77 10.65 -14.09
N THR A 63 -4.92 11.16 -13.65
CA THR A 63 -5.01 12.14 -12.56
C THR A 63 -5.56 11.46 -11.32
N VAL A 64 -4.83 11.61 -10.22
CA VAL A 64 -5.14 11.02 -8.91
C VAL A 64 -5.39 12.14 -7.92
N MET A 65 -6.56 12.16 -7.31
CA MET A 65 -6.84 12.99 -6.15
C MET A 65 -6.25 12.34 -4.90
N LEU A 66 -5.34 13.03 -4.23
CA LEU A 66 -4.62 12.56 -3.05
C LEU A 66 -5.50 12.73 -1.82
N GLN A 67 -5.74 11.64 -1.08
CA GLN A 67 -6.68 11.65 0.05
C GLN A 67 -6.24 12.55 1.20
N ALA A 68 -4.93 12.61 1.47
CA ALA A 68 -4.41 13.36 2.61
C ALA A 68 -4.52 14.88 2.43
N SER A 69 -4.42 15.39 1.19
CA SER A 69 -4.39 16.82 0.91
C SER A 69 -5.59 17.33 0.10
N GLY A 70 -6.38 16.44 -0.50
CA GLY A 70 -7.42 16.80 -1.48
C GLY A 70 -6.85 17.33 -2.81
N SER A 71 -5.53 17.50 -2.92
CA SER A 71 -4.86 17.96 -4.13
C SER A 71 -4.85 16.88 -5.20
N SER A 72 -4.77 17.27 -6.47
CA SER A 72 -4.63 16.32 -7.59
C SER A 72 -3.17 16.21 -8.04
N SER A 73 -2.76 15.00 -8.43
CA SER A 73 -1.49 14.74 -9.10
C SER A 73 -1.73 14.03 -10.42
N THR A 74 -1.21 14.58 -11.50
CA THR A 74 -1.27 13.97 -12.82
C THR A 74 0.09 13.35 -13.16
N VAL A 75 0.07 12.13 -13.68
CA VAL A 75 1.26 11.41 -14.14
C VAL A 75 1.06 10.87 -15.55
N ALA A 76 2.12 10.90 -16.35
CA ALA A 76 2.11 10.38 -17.72
C ALA A 76 2.22 8.85 -17.70
N LEU A 77 1.34 8.16 -18.43
CA LEU A 77 1.30 6.69 -18.47
C LEU A 77 2.57 6.09 -19.08
N THR A 78 3.22 6.79 -20.03
CA THR A 78 4.46 6.34 -20.68
C THR A 78 5.66 6.24 -19.74
N LYS A 79 5.64 6.92 -18.59
CA LYS A 79 6.68 6.89 -17.56
C LYS A 79 6.16 6.34 -16.23
N THR A 80 5.03 5.61 -16.27
CA THR A 80 4.38 5.05 -15.08
C THR A 80 4.39 3.54 -15.13
N THR A 81 4.94 2.91 -14.09
CA THR A 81 4.76 1.47 -13.85
C THR A 81 3.39 1.25 -13.22
N ILE A 82 2.59 0.33 -13.76
CA ILE A 82 1.21 0.08 -13.31
C ILE A 82 1.09 -1.33 -12.74
N GLN A 83 0.39 -1.46 -11.62
CA GLN A 83 0.17 -2.75 -10.96
C GLN A 83 -1.27 -2.90 -10.45
N ALA A 84 -1.76 -4.13 -10.43
CA ALA A 84 -2.95 -4.55 -9.69
C ALA A 84 -2.51 -5.24 -8.40
N GLY A 85 -2.46 -4.50 -7.30
CA GLY A 85 -1.78 -4.98 -6.09
C GLY A 85 -0.32 -5.29 -6.41
N LEU A 86 0.10 -6.54 -6.22
CA LEU A 86 1.47 -6.97 -6.53
C LEU A 86 1.66 -7.50 -7.96
N TYR A 87 0.57 -7.70 -8.71
CA TYR A 87 0.67 -8.20 -10.08
C TYR A 87 1.03 -7.06 -11.04
N PRO A 88 2.00 -7.27 -11.95
CA PRO A 88 2.23 -6.37 -13.07
C PRO A 88 0.94 -6.18 -13.88
N ALA A 89 0.66 -4.95 -14.29
CA ALA A 89 -0.50 -4.62 -15.09
C ALA A 89 -0.19 -3.52 -16.12
N THR A 90 -1.16 -3.24 -16.99
CA THR A 90 -1.07 -2.15 -17.98
C THR A 90 -2.12 -1.09 -17.69
N ALA A 91 -2.05 0.05 -18.37
CA ALA A 91 -3.05 1.12 -18.24
C ALA A 91 -4.49 0.67 -18.56
N LYS A 92 -4.68 -0.48 -19.22
CA LYS A 92 -6.00 -1.05 -19.53
C LYS A 92 -6.85 -1.34 -18.30
N ILE A 93 -6.23 -1.58 -17.13
CA ILE A 93 -6.98 -1.85 -15.89
C ILE A 93 -7.55 -0.58 -15.25
N LEU A 94 -7.01 0.59 -15.58
CA LEU A 94 -7.30 1.84 -14.87
C LEU A 94 -8.71 2.33 -15.17
N ARG A 95 -9.44 2.75 -14.13
CA ARG A 95 -10.76 3.38 -14.25
C ARG A 95 -10.89 4.55 -13.28
N PRO A 96 -11.58 5.64 -13.69
CA PRO A 96 -12.03 6.65 -12.74
C PRO A 96 -12.83 6.02 -11.59
N GLY A 97 -12.56 6.47 -10.37
CA GLY A 97 -13.15 5.93 -9.14
C GLY A 97 -12.29 4.89 -8.42
N GLU A 98 -11.28 4.31 -9.07
CA GLU A 98 -10.39 3.33 -8.44
C GLU A 98 -9.53 3.93 -7.34
N GLN A 99 -9.34 3.17 -6.26
CA GLN A 99 -8.42 3.51 -5.18
C GLN A 99 -7.01 3.07 -5.57
N VAL A 100 -6.03 3.95 -5.37
CA VAL A 100 -4.65 3.72 -5.78
C VAL A 100 -3.65 4.12 -4.70
N LEU A 101 -2.47 3.54 -4.80
CA LEU A 101 -1.25 4.09 -4.22
C LEU A 101 -0.39 4.65 -5.35
N LEU A 102 0.02 5.91 -5.21
CA LEU A 102 0.92 6.60 -6.12
C LEU A 102 2.25 6.80 -5.42
N TRP A 103 3.33 6.43 -6.10
CA TRP A 103 4.69 6.80 -5.72
C TRP A 103 5.31 7.62 -6.83
N LYS A 104 6.03 8.66 -6.47
CA LYS A 104 6.85 9.44 -7.41
C LYS A 104 8.26 9.53 -6.86
N ALA A 105 9.23 9.15 -7.67
CA ALA A 105 10.61 9.58 -7.47
C ALA A 105 11.21 9.96 -8.81
N ASN A 106 11.88 11.10 -8.86
CA ASN A 106 12.45 11.67 -10.08
C ASN A 106 11.38 11.76 -11.19
N GLN A 107 11.70 11.28 -12.40
CA GLN A 107 10.78 11.28 -13.55
C GLN A 107 9.92 10.01 -13.66
N GLN A 108 9.98 9.10 -12.68
CA GLN A 108 9.24 7.84 -12.71
C GLN A 108 8.10 7.87 -11.69
N ALA A 109 6.96 7.38 -12.13
CA ALA A 109 5.80 7.16 -11.27
C ALA A 109 5.49 5.67 -11.17
N HIS A 110 4.97 5.25 -10.03
CA HIS A 110 4.42 3.92 -9.83
C HIS A 110 2.99 4.07 -9.36
N LEU A 111 2.08 3.35 -9.99
CA LEU A 111 0.67 3.37 -9.67
C LEU A 111 0.21 1.94 -9.37
N MET A 112 -0.14 1.68 -8.11
CA MET A 112 -0.74 0.42 -7.70
C MET A 112 -2.23 0.62 -7.48
N VAL A 113 -3.05 -0.04 -8.28
CA VAL A 113 -4.49 -0.15 -8.06
C VAL A 113 -4.73 -1.06 -6.86
N LEU A 114 -5.55 -0.60 -5.92
CA LEU A 114 -5.98 -1.37 -4.76
C LEU A 114 -7.26 -2.13 -5.12
N PRO A 115 -7.44 -3.36 -4.63
CA PRO A 115 -8.63 -4.13 -4.93
C PRO A 115 -9.88 -3.44 -4.36
N VAL A 116 -10.93 -3.35 -5.16
CA VAL A 116 -12.24 -2.83 -4.74
C VAL A 116 -12.97 -3.83 -3.84
N ALA A 117 -12.70 -5.12 -4.04
CA ALA A 117 -13.19 -6.21 -3.20
C ALA A 117 -12.15 -7.31 -3.05
N ARG A 118 -12.18 -8.02 -1.92
CA ARG A 118 -11.36 -9.21 -1.64
C ARG A 118 -12.16 -10.16 -0.77
N GLY A 119 -12.07 -11.45 -1.03
CA GLY A 119 -13.00 -12.38 -0.43
C GLY A 119 -12.94 -13.79 -1.01
N GLN A 120 -13.92 -14.60 -0.63
CA GLN A 120 -14.16 -15.91 -1.23
C GLN A 120 -15.12 -15.75 -2.40
N LEU A 121 -14.83 -16.45 -3.51
CA LEU A 121 -15.71 -16.52 -4.66
C LEU A 121 -16.82 -17.52 -4.39
N HIS A 122 -18.04 -17.15 -4.78
CA HIS A 122 -19.20 -18.03 -4.75
C HIS A 122 -19.83 -18.10 -6.13
N HIS A 123 -20.15 -19.30 -6.58
CA HIS A 123 -20.82 -19.56 -7.85
C HIS A 123 -22.22 -20.12 -7.62
N THR A 124 -23.23 -19.28 -7.86
CA THR A 124 -24.65 -19.68 -7.72
C THR A 124 -25.31 -19.61 -9.09
N GLY A 125 -25.71 -20.78 -9.61
CA GLY A 125 -26.27 -20.89 -10.96
C GLY A 125 -25.25 -20.49 -12.02
N GLN A 126 -25.47 -19.36 -12.70
CA GLN A 126 -24.54 -18.78 -13.68
C GLN A 126 -23.92 -17.45 -13.22
N GLN A 127 -24.01 -17.12 -11.94
CA GLN A 127 -23.53 -15.86 -11.40
C GLN A 127 -22.40 -16.09 -10.41
N TRP A 128 -21.32 -15.33 -10.61
CA TRP A 128 -20.25 -15.21 -9.64
C TRP A 128 -20.55 -14.08 -8.66
N SER A 129 -20.18 -14.30 -7.42
CA SER A 129 -20.13 -13.27 -6.40
C SER A 129 -18.85 -13.39 -5.58
N ILE A 130 -18.51 -12.32 -4.87
CA ILE A 130 -17.39 -12.33 -3.92
C ILE A 130 -17.88 -11.84 -2.56
N GLU A 131 -17.67 -12.66 -1.54
CA GLU A 131 -18.05 -12.32 -0.18
C GLU A 131 -16.87 -11.69 0.58
N SER A 132 -17.05 -10.45 1.02
CA SER A 132 -16.05 -9.77 1.83
C SER A 132 -16.05 -10.31 3.26
N PRO A 133 -14.90 -10.81 3.76
CA PRO A 133 -14.82 -11.44 5.07
C PRO A 133 -15.01 -10.44 6.23
N TRP A 134 -15.01 -9.13 5.95
CA TRP A 134 -15.10 -8.07 6.97
C TRP A 134 -16.52 -7.61 7.26
N ARG A 135 -17.50 -7.96 6.40
CA ARG A 135 -18.88 -7.45 6.52
C ARG A 135 -19.97 -8.43 6.10
N GLY A 136 -19.62 -9.68 5.74
CA GLY A 136 -20.57 -10.64 5.15
C GLY A 136 -21.24 -10.12 3.87
N THR A 137 -20.70 -9.04 3.29
CA THR A 137 -21.32 -8.38 2.14
C THR A 137 -20.89 -9.13 0.90
N SER A 138 -21.86 -9.77 0.26
CA SER A 138 -21.68 -10.37 -1.06
C SER A 138 -21.83 -9.30 -2.14
N PHE A 139 -20.89 -9.32 -3.09
CA PHE A 139 -20.94 -8.46 -4.26
C PHE A 139 -21.11 -9.31 -5.52
N SER A 140 -22.06 -8.93 -6.37
CA SER A 140 -22.20 -9.53 -7.70
C SER A 140 -20.96 -9.21 -8.55
N LEU A 141 -20.40 -10.24 -9.18
CA LEU A 141 -19.15 -10.19 -9.92
C LEU A 141 -19.37 -10.66 -11.37
N PRO A 142 -19.53 -9.75 -12.34
CA PRO A 142 -19.51 -10.11 -13.76
C PRO A 142 -18.10 -10.54 -14.17
N THR A 143 -17.93 -11.70 -14.82
CA THR A 143 -16.61 -12.27 -15.10
C THR A 143 -16.27 -12.37 -16.60
N ARG A 144 -17.24 -12.10 -17.47
CA ARG A 144 -17.06 -12.19 -18.92
C ARG A 144 -16.08 -11.12 -19.40
N GLY A 145 -15.01 -11.56 -20.09
CA GLY A 145 -14.01 -10.67 -20.68
C GLY A 145 -13.09 -9.98 -19.66
N VAL A 146 -13.02 -10.51 -18.43
CA VAL A 146 -12.17 -9.98 -17.36
C VAL A 146 -10.86 -10.75 -17.32
N ASP A 147 -9.74 -10.02 -17.25
CA ASP A 147 -8.41 -10.63 -17.15
C ASP A 147 -8.25 -11.37 -15.80
N LEU A 148 -7.78 -12.61 -15.86
CA LEU A 148 -7.46 -13.43 -14.69
C LEU A 148 -5.94 -13.49 -14.50
N VAL A 149 -5.45 -13.18 -13.30
CA VAL A 149 -4.02 -13.29 -12.97
C VAL A 149 -3.78 -14.12 -11.72
N GLY A 150 -2.73 -14.94 -11.76
CA GLY A 150 -2.46 -15.93 -10.71
C GLY A 150 -3.52 -17.02 -10.57
N MET A 151 -4.41 -17.15 -11.55
CA MET A 151 -5.37 -18.23 -11.71
C MET A 151 -5.71 -18.38 -13.20
N SER A 152 -6.03 -19.59 -13.64
CA SER A 152 -6.46 -19.88 -15.02
C SER A 152 -7.97 -19.85 -15.20
N GLN A 153 -8.72 -20.09 -14.13
CA GLN A 153 -10.17 -20.08 -14.08
C GLN A 153 -10.64 -19.76 -12.67
N LEU A 154 -11.88 -19.27 -12.57
CA LEU A 154 -12.54 -19.05 -11.29
C LEU A 154 -13.02 -20.39 -10.72
N LYS A 155 -12.92 -20.55 -9.40
CA LYS A 155 -13.42 -21.72 -8.68
C LYS A 155 -14.23 -21.27 -7.48
N ASP A 156 -15.31 -22.01 -7.22
CA ASP A 156 -16.13 -21.80 -6.03
C ASP A 156 -15.29 -22.02 -4.76
N GLY A 157 -15.48 -21.19 -3.74
CA GLY A 157 -14.70 -21.16 -2.50
C GLY A 157 -13.28 -20.59 -2.62
N GLN A 158 -12.78 -20.30 -3.83
CA GLN A 158 -11.44 -19.76 -4.00
C GLN A 158 -11.36 -18.31 -3.52
N ARG A 159 -10.27 -17.95 -2.83
CA ARG A 159 -10.01 -16.55 -2.49
C ARG A 159 -9.57 -15.76 -3.71
N ALA A 160 -10.11 -14.55 -3.86
CA ALA A 160 -9.80 -13.63 -4.94
C ALA A 160 -9.66 -12.18 -4.47
N MET A 161 -8.99 -11.38 -5.29
CA MET A 161 -8.94 -9.93 -5.24
C MET A 161 -9.52 -9.40 -6.54
N VAL A 162 -10.46 -8.46 -6.45
CA VAL A 162 -11.12 -7.86 -7.60
C VAL A 162 -10.66 -6.40 -7.72
N PHE A 163 -10.17 -6.04 -8.90
CA PHE A 163 -9.77 -4.68 -9.28
C PHE A 163 -10.78 -4.11 -10.28
N GLY A 164 -10.95 -2.79 -10.29
CA GLY A 164 -12.04 -2.12 -10.97
C GLY A 164 -12.86 -1.25 -10.00
N THR A 165 -14.11 -1.00 -10.35
CA THR A 165 -14.99 -0.13 -9.57
C THR A 165 -16.18 -0.89 -9.01
N LYS A 166 -17.00 -0.22 -8.20
CA LYS A 166 -18.25 -0.76 -7.68
C LYS A 166 -19.37 0.28 -7.82
N ASN A 167 -20.58 -0.20 -8.08
CA ASN A 167 -21.81 0.57 -8.00
C ASN A 167 -22.79 -0.19 -7.09
N GLY A 168 -23.00 0.30 -5.87
CA GLY A 168 -23.73 -0.44 -4.83
C GLY A 168 -23.08 -1.80 -4.54
N THR A 169 -23.85 -2.87 -4.71
CA THR A 169 -23.43 -4.27 -4.53
C THR A 169 -22.90 -4.94 -5.80
N ARG A 170 -22.86 -4.23 -6.93
CA ARG A 170 -22.33 -4.75 -8.20
C ARG A 170 -20.92 -4.27 -8.45
N LEU A 171 -20.01 -5.21 -8.74
CA LEU A 171 -18.64 -4.90 -9.16
C LEU A 171 -18.59 -4.71 -10.68
N MET A 172 -17.68 -3.85 -11.11
CA MET A 172 -17.31 -3.65 -12.51
C MET A 172 -15.82 -3.96 -12.64
N PRO A 173 -15.46 -5.25 -12.68
CA PRO A 173 -14.08 -5.67 -12.61
C PRO A 173 -13.33 -5.37 -13.92
N THR A 174 -12.08 -4.95 -13.79
CA THR A 174 -11.12 -4.87 -14.88
C THR A 174 -10.12 -6.01 -14.84
N LEU A 175 -9.86 -6.57 -13.65
CA LEU A 175 -8.97 -7.69 -13.43
C LEU A 175 -9.36 -8.44 -12.14
N ILE A 176 -9.26 -9.76 -12.16
CA ILE A 176 -9.44 -10.62 -10.99
C ILE A 176 -8.14 -11.38 -10.74
N ALA A 177 -7.65 -11.34 -9.51
CA ALA A 177 -6.38 -11.94 -9.14
C ALA A 177 -6.51 -12.93 -7.99
N ALA A 178 -5.69 -13.99 -8.01
CA ALA A 178 -5.47 -14.80 -6.82
C ALA A 178 -4.64 -13.98 -5.82
N PRO A 179 -4.93 -14.01 -4.51
CA PRO A 179 -4.04 -13.45 -3.51
C PRO A 179 -2.64 -14.07 -3.62
N PRO A 180 -1.56 -13.28 -3.73
CA PRO A 180 -0.20 -13.81 -3.70
C PRO A 180 0.05 -14.59 -2.41
N ALA A 181 0.72 -15.74 -2.53
CA ALA A 181 1.20 -16.46 -1.35
C ALA A 181 2.38 -15.71 -0.73
N LYS A 182 2.41 -15.64 0.61
CA LYS A 182 3.48 -14.98 1.35
C LYS A 182 4.35 -16.04 2.00
N PHE A 183 5.65 -16.03 1.74
CA PHE A 183 6.60 -16.95 2.34
C PHE A 183 7.78 -16.20 2.98
N ALA A 184 8.29 -16.77 4.08
CA ALA A 184 9.62 -16.43 4.56
C ALA A 184 10.65 -17.15 3.68
N ALA A 185 11.70 -16.44 3.30
CA ALA A 185 12.80 -16.98 2.52
C ALA A 185 14.14 -16.44 3.03
N THR A 186 15.21 -17.17 2.72
CA THR A 186 16.58 -16.75 2.93
C THR A 186 17.26 -16.57 1.58
N ILE A 187 17.99 -15.47 1.41
CA ILE A 187 18.78 -15.24 0.19
C ILE A 187 19.98 -16.20 0.19
N THR A 188 20.06 -17.09 -0.78
CA THR A 188 21.17 -18.05 -0.91
C THR A 188 22.25 -17.57 -1.88
N ALA A 189 21.86 -16.81 -2.91
CA ALA A 189 22.77 -16.22 -3.88
C ALA A 189 22.22 -14.92 -4.46
N ILE A 190 23.13 -14.01 -4.81
CA ILE A 190 22.85 -12.80 -5.59
C ILE A 190 23.85 -12.81 -6.74
N GLN A 191 23.36 -12.87 -7.98
CA GLN A 191 24.17 -12.95 -9.19
C GLN A 191 23.58 -12.00 -10.24
N GLY A 192 24.33 -10.96 -10.61
CA GLY A 192 23.83 -9.91 -11.52
C GLY A 192 22.53 -9.29 -11.01
N SER A 193 21.49 -9.26 -11.85
CA SER A 193 20.14 -8.80 -11.51
C SER A 193 19.22 -9.91 -10.97
N THR A 194 19.76 -11.05 -10.52
CA THR A 194 18.98 -12.18 -10.02
C THR A 194 19.29 -12.51 -8.56
N VAL A 195 18.22 -12.73 -7.77
CA VAL A 195 18.28 -13.19 -6.38
C VAL A 195 17.72 -14.61 -6.31
N THR A 196 18.49 -15.52 -5.72
CA THR A 196 18.05 -16.88 -5.41
C THR A 196 17.62 -16.96 -3.95
N LEU A 197 16.45 -17.56 -3.72
CA LEU A 197 15.72 -17.54 -2.47
C LEU A 197 15.38 -18.98 -2.07
N GLN A 198 15.71 -19.36 -0.85
CA GLN A 198 15.31 -20.66 -0.29
C GLN A 198 14.18 -20.45 0.72
N THR A 199 13.09 -21.19 0.54
CA THR A 199 12.02 -21.31 1.55
C THR A 199 12.14 -22.65 2.27
N ALA A 200 11.61 -22.75 3.49
CA ALA A 200 11.65 -23.99 4.26
C ALA A 200 10.82 -25.13 3.61
N TYR A 201 9.66 -24.79 3.04
CA TYR A 201 8.66 -25.79 2.60
C TYR A 201 8.38 -25.80 1.09
N HIS A 202 8.79 -24.77 0.34
CA HIS A 202 8.46 -24.62 -1.08
C HIS A 202 9.69 -24.64 -1.98
N GLY A 203 10.87 -24.94 -1.42
CA GLY A 203 12.12 -25.05 -2.17
C GLY A 203 12.67 -23.69 -2.61
N LEU A 204 13.38 -23.72 -3.75
CA LEU A 204 14.04 -22.57 -4.35
C LEU A 204 13.07 -21.71 -5.17
N PHE A 205 13.32 -20.40 -5.13
CA PHE A 205 12.71 -19.39 -5.99
C PHE A 205 13.79 -18.49 -6.57
N THR A 206 13.49 -17.95 -7.74
CA THR A 206 14.34 -16.99 -8.43
C THR A 206 13.56 -15.70 -8.60
N TYR A 207 14.22 -14.58 -8.34
CA TYR A 207 13.62 -13.26 -8.48
C TYR A 207 14.55 -12.34 -9.25
N SER A 208 14.06 -11.80 -10.38
CA SER A 208 14.79 -10.79 -11.14
C SER A 208 14.52 -9.41 -10.54
N LEU A 209 15.56 -8.66 -10.29
CA LEU A 209 15.52 -7.32 -9.72
C LEU A 209 15.08 -6.28 -10.75
N GLU A 210 15.18 -6.61 -12.04
CA GLU A 210 14.55 -5.84 -13.13
C GLU A 210 13.02 -5.94 -13.07
N SER A 211 12.51 -7.04 -12.50
CA SER A 211 11.08 -7.19 -12.24
C SER A 211 10.62 -6.47 -10.97
N TRP A 212 11.51 -5.74 -10.27
CA TRP A 212 11.17 -4.97 -9.06
C TRP A 212 10.35 -3.73 -9.40
N PRO A 213 9.03 -3.75 -9.19
CA PRO A 213 8.16 -2.67 -9.62
C PRO A 213 7.92 -1.64 -8.50
N LEU A 214 8.44 -1.88 -7.29
CA LEU A 214 8.03 -1.17 -6.07
C LEU A 214 8.99 -0.08 -5.58
N PHE A 215 10.16 0.10 -6.20
CA PHE A 215 11.06 1.19 -5.84
C PHE A 215 11.84 1.69 -7.06
N PRO A 216 11.88 3.00 -7.32
CA PRO A 216 12.63 3.58 -8.44
C PRO A 216 14.15 3.48 -8.31
N GLN A 217 14.68 2.76 -7.32
CA GLN A 217 16.10 2.42 -7.25
C GLN A 217 16.28 0.97 -6.79
N PRO A 218 16.26 0.00 -7.73
CA PRO A 218 16.78 -1.34 -7.50
C PRO A 218 18.16 -1.29 -6.84
N ALA A 219 19.01 -0.34 -7.24
CA ALA A 219 20.40 -0.22 -6.79
C ALA A 219 20.61 -0.06 -5.27
N HIS A 220 19.82 0.77 -4.57
CA HIS A 220 20.03 0.96 -3.12
C HIS A 220 19.43 -0.16 -2.28
N THR A 221 18.25 -0.66 -2.64
CA THR A 221 17.71 -1.86 -1.98
C THR A 221 18.61 -3.06 -2.25
N LEU A 222 19.19 -3.16 -3.45
CA LEU A 222 20.16 -4.18 -3.81
C LEU A 222 21.46 -4.12 -3.03
N GLN A 223 22.01 -2.93 -2.83
CA GLN A 223 23.17 -2.73 -1.97
C GLN A 223 22.91 -3.18 -0.52
N THR A 224 21.64 -3.22 -0.10
CA THR A 224 21.27 -3.72 1.23
C THR A 224 20.94 -5.21 1.28
N LEU A 225 20.69 -5.86 0.13
CA LEU A 225 20.42 -7.29 0.09
C LEU A 225 21.72 -8.07 0.26
N LYS A 226 21.75 -8.99 1.22
CA LYS A 226 22.93 -9.81 1.51
C LYS A 226 22.59 -11.30 1.45
N LYS A 227 23.58 -12.12 1.07
CA LYS A 227 23.49 -13.57 1.27
C LYS A 227 23.21 -13.86 2.75
N ALA A 228 22.44 -14.92 2.99
CA ALA A 228 21.92 -15.35 4.30
C ALA A 228 20.91 -14.38 4.95
N GLN A 229 20.54 -13.27 4.29
CA GLN A 229 19.50 -12.39 4.81
C GLN A 229 18.13 -13.04 4.71
N GLU A 230 17.34 -12.87 5.77
CA GLU A 230 15.92 -13.23 5.77
C GLU A 230 15.07 -12.16 5.10
N VAL A 231 14.14 -12.62 4.27
CA VAL A 231 13.23 -11.78 3.51
C VAL A 231 11.84 -12.40 3.51
N THR A 232 10.83 -11.57 3.27
CA THR A 232 9.50 -12.01 2.91
C THR A 232 9.33 -11.93 1.40
N ILE A 233 8.83 -12.98 0.78
CA ILE A 233 8.52 -13.02 -0.64
C ILE A 233 7.03 -13.19 -0.87
N PHE A 234 6.52 -12.58 -1.94
CA PHE A 234 5.15 -12.74 -2.42
C PHE A 234 5.18 -13.47 -3.74
N VAL A 235 4.44 -14.56 -3.84
CA VAL A 235 4.54 -15.51 -4.94
C VAL A 235 3.20 -15.71 -5.60
N ASN A 236 3.20 -15.66 -6.93
CA ASN A 236 2.12 -16.22 -7.73
C ASN A 236 2.28 -17.74 -7.77
N LEU A 237 1.42 -18.47 -7.05
CA LEU A 237 1.50 -19.93 -6.98
C LEU A 237 1.22 -20.62 -8.31
N MET A 238 0.50 -19.97 -9.24
CA MET A 238 0.16 -20.56 -10.54
C MET A 238 1.41 -20.82 -11.40
N ASN A 239 2.40 -19.92 -11.34
CA ASN A 239 3.60 -19.98 -12.18
C ASN A 239 4.91 -19.89 -11.37
N ARG A 240 4.82 -19.96 -10.03
CA ARG A 240 5.94 -19.80 -9.07
C ARG A 240 6.72 -18.49 -9.22
N GLN A 241 6.15 -17.48 -9.86
CA GLN A 241 6.80 -16.18 -10.02
C GLN A 241 6.81 -15.42 -8.70
N VAL A 242 7.97 -14.92 -8.29
CA VAL A 242 8.08 -13.97 -7.18
C VAL A 242 7.65 -12.58 -7.68
N LEU A 243 6.59 -12.03 -7.10
CA LEU A 243 5.99 -10.74 -7.45
C LEU A 243 6.61 -9.57 -6.68
N ALA A 244 7.06 -9.84 -5.46
CA ALA A 244 7.75 -8.85 -4.63
C ALA A 244 8.65 -9.55 -3.60
N LEU A 245 9.74 -8.87 -3.26
CA LEU A 245 10.63 -9.22 -2.17
C LEU A 245 10.61 -8.06 -1.17
N MET A 246 10.62 -8.36 0.11
CA MET A 246 10.74 -7.35 1.17
C MET A 246 11.80 -7.79 2.17
N PRO A 247 12.85 -6.99 2.39
CA PRO A 247 13.77 -7.23 3.51
C PRO A 247 13.00 -7.32 4.82
N THR A 248 13.30 -8.32 5.63
CA THR A 248 12.92 -8.31 7.05
C THR A 248 13.70 -7.17 7.71
N PRO A 249 13.06 -6.16 8.31
CA PRO A 249 13.79 -5.06 8.93
C PRO A 249 14.76 -5.58 10.00
N PRO A 250 16.02 -5.11 10.05
CA PRO A 250 16.96 -5.54 11.07
C PRO A 250 16.45 -5.16 12.46
N GLY A 251 16.51 -6.10 13.40
CA GLY A 251 16.01 -5.92 14.78
C GLY A 251 14.51 -6.16 14.98
N ARG A 252 13.77 -6.53 13.93
CA ARG A 252 12.44 -7.13 14.09
C ARG A 252 12.60 -8.65 14.14
N ASP A 253 12.17 -9.23 15.25
CA ASP A 253 12.16 -10.67 15.42
C ASP A 253 11.18 -11.27 14.38
N ARG A 254 11.41 -12.50 13.92
CA ARG A 254 10.58 -13.20 12.89
C ARG A 254 9.08 -13.14 13.19
N ARG A 255 8.78 -13.05 14.49
CA ARG A 255 7.48 -12.84 15.11
C ARG A 255 6.82 -11.53 14.64
N ASP A 256 7.50 -10.39 14.60
CA ASP A 256 6.91 -9.10 14.25
C ASP A 256 6.30 -9.07 12.83
N ILE A 257 6.86 -9.79 11.85
CA ILE A 257 6.40 -9.73 10.44
C ILE A 257 5.17 -10.62 10.18
N LEU A 258 4.92 -11.59 11.05
CA LEU A 258 3.70 -12.40 11.11
C LEU A 258 2.71 -11.90 12.18
N GLU A 259 3.17 -11.06 13.12
CA GLU A 259 2.39 -10.42 14.20
C GLU A 259 1.81 -9.05 13.80
N HIS A 260 2.21 -8.48 12.65
CA HIS A 260 1.51 -7.32 12.08
C HIS A 260 0.14 -7.75 11.55
N ASN A 261 -0.87 -7.60 12.41
CA ASN A 261 -2.29 -7.89 12.15
C ASN A 261 -2.64 -9.37 12.25
N ALA A 262 -2.66 -9.91 13.47
CA ALA A 262 -3.24 -11.23 13.70
C ALA A 262 -4.78 -11.13 13.78
N TYR A 263 -5.47 -12.10 13.20
CA TYR A 263 -6.93 -12.24 13.31
C TYR A 263 -7.25 -13.68 13.69
N GLY A 264 -8.07 -13.84 14.73
CA GLY A 264 -8.48 -15.15 15.19
C GLY A 264 -9.39 -15.08 16.41
N THR A 265 -9.82 -16.23 16.88
CA THR A 265 -10.59 -16.36 18.12
C THR A 265 -9.64 -16.60 19.29
N VAL A 266 -9.92 -15.96 20.43
CA VAL A 266 -9.09 -16.09 21.63
C VAL A 266 -9.17 -17.53 22.14
N LEU A 267 -8.03 -18.22 22.17
CA LEU A 267 -7.90 -19.51 22.86
C LEU A 267 -7.44 -19.30 24.32
N LYS A 268 -6.53 -18.34 24.53
CA LYS A 268 -6.02 -17.99 25.85
C LYS A 268 -5.48 -16.56 25.86
N ALA A 269 -5.86 -15.77 26.85
CA ALA A 269 -5.35 -14.42 27.03
C ALA A 269 -4.64 -14.29 28.39
N THR A 270 -3.43 -13.75 28.39
CA THR A 270 -2.63 -13.48 29.59
C THR A 270 -1.95 -12.12 29.45
N PRO A 271 -1.38 -11.55 30.54
CA PRO A 271 -0.62 -10.30 30.43
C PRO A 271 0.62 -10.41 29.52
N SER A 272 1.18 -11.62 29.37
CA SER A 272 2.44 -11.84 28.65
C SER A 272 2.26 -12.37 27.23
N PHE A 273 1.11 -12.95 26.91
CA PHE A 273 0.78 -13.45 25.56
C PHE A 273 -0.71 -13.59 25.32
N LEU A 274 -1.10 -13.59 24.04
CA LEU A 274 -2.43 -13.90 23.55
C LEU A 274 -2.33 -15.04 22.52
N ARG A 275 -2.96 -16.18 22.81
CA ARG A 275 -3.06 -17.33 21.90
C ARG A 275 -4.38 -17.28 21.16
N LEU A 276 -4.32 -17.38 19.84
CA LEU A 276 -5.44 -17.26 18.92
C LEU A 276 -5.57 -18.52 18.06
N GLN A 277 -6.80 -18.95 17.80
CA GLN A 277 -7.09 -19.84 16.69
C GLN A 277 -7.33 -18.97 15.46
N THR A 278 -6.46 -19.09 14.46
CA THR A 278 -6.56 -18.35 13.20
C THR A 278 -6.98 -19.28 12.07
N ALA A 279 -7.26 -18.71 10.89
CA ALA A 279 -7.50 -19.48 9.67
C ALA A 279 -6.27 -20.33 9.23
N TRP A 280 -5.11 -20.11 9.85
CA TRP A 280 -3.84 -20.77 9.52
C TRP A 280 -3.34 -21.70 10.63
N GLY A 281 -4.18 -21.96 11.64
CA GLY A 281 -3.82 -22.71 12.84
C GLY A 281 -3.64 -21.81 14.06
N GLU A 282 -3.09 -22.38 15.12
CA GLU A 282 -2.87 -21.65 16.37
C GLU A 282 -1.69 -20.68 16.25
N GLN A 283 -1.91 -19.43 16.67
CA GLN A 283 -0.90 -18.38 16.69
C GLN A 283 -0.77 -17.82 18.10
N THR A 284 0.46 -17.59 18.56
CA THR A 284 0.74 -16.91 19.83
C THR A 284 1.31 -15.52 19.54
N VAL A 285 0.68 -14.48 20.08
CA VAL A 285 1.17 -13.10 20.07
C VAL A 285 1.83 -12.81 21.40
N THR A 286 3.11 -12.46 21.41
CA THR A 286 3.81 -12.06 22.64
C THR A 286 3.45 -10.62 23.01
N LEU A 287 3.07 -10.40 24.28
CA LEU A 287 2.61 -9.10 24.81
C LEU A 287 3.58 -8.51 25.85
N GLN A 288 4.51 -9.32 26.34
CA GLN A 288 5.45 -8.93 27.39
C GLN A 288 6.27 -7.70 26.97
N GLY A 289 6.29 -6.68 27.83
CA GLY A 289 7.06 -5.45 27.59
C GLY A 289 6.45 -4.49 26.57
N LEU A 290 5.21 -4.73 26.13
CA LEU A 290 4.47 -3.87 25.22
C LEU A 290 3.33 -3.12 25.94
N THR A 291 3.02 -1.92 25.46
CA THR A 291 1.85 -1.16 25.91
C THR A 291 0.59 -1.76 25.30
N LEU A 292 -0.41 -2.12 26.11
CA LEU A 292 -1.62 -2.79 25.62
C LEU A 292 -2.80 -1.82 25.57
N ARG A 293 -3.56 -1.84 24.47
CA ARG A 293 -4.83 -1.12 24.33
C ARG A 293 -5.89 -2.06 23.82
N VAL A 294 -6.89 -2.36 24.66
CA VAL A 294 -8.07 -3.13 24.23
C VAL A 294 -9.16 -2.15 23.80
N ILE A 295 -9.72 -2.38 22.61
CA ILE A 295 -10.88 -1.68 22.08
C ILE A 295 -12.02 -2.69 22.03
N TRP A 296 -12.89 -2.64 23.04
CA TRP A 296 -14.06 -3.48 23.14
C TRP A 296 -15.31 -2.60 23.31
N PRO A 297 -16.19 -2.52 22.30
CA PRO A 297 -17.44 -1.78 22.40
C PRO A 297 -18.25 -2.22 23.63
N GLY A 298 -18.68 -1.26 24.46
CA GLY A 298 -19.40 -1.54 25.71
C GLY A 298 -18.52 -1.82 26.94
N HIS A 299 -17.21 -1.98 26.77
CA HIS A 299 -16.27 -2.31 27.85
C HIS A 299 -15.08 -1.35 27.85
N GLN A 300 -15.30 -0.10 28.31
CA GLN A 300 -14.23 0.89 28.42
C GLN A 300 -13.20 0.47 29.47
N GLY A 301 -11.91 0.65 29.16
CA GLY A 301 -10.80 0.29 30.06
C GLY A 301 -10.54 -1.21 30.18
N ALA A 302 -11.11 -2.05 29.31
CA ALA A 302 -10.88 -3.49 29.33
C ALA A 302 -9.39 -3.85 29.23
N PHE A 303 -8.99 -4.90 29.95
CA PHE A 303 -7.65 -5.46 29.92
C PHE A 303 -7.61 -6.72 29.04
N VAL A 304 -6.42 -7.08 28.55
CA VAL A 304 -6.27 -8.26 27.69
C VAL A 304 -6.73 -9.55 28.37
N THR A 305 -6.55 -9.66 29.69
CA THR A 305 -6.99 -10.80 30.51
C THR A 305 -8.50 -10.91 30.65
N ALA A 306 -9.25 -9.84 30.35
CA ALA A 306 -10.70 -9.84 30.38
C ALA A 306 -11.33 -10.36 29.08
N LEU A 307 -10.53 -10.66 28.06
CA LEU A 307 -11.02 -11.20 26.79
C LEU A 307 -11.49 -12.64 26.98
N PRO A 308 -12.77 -12.95 26.67
CA PRO A 308 -13.28 -14.30 26.85
C PRO A 308 -12.72 -15.24 25.78
N THR A 309 -12.50 -16.50 26.16
CA THR A 309 -12.21 -17.57 25.20
C THR A 309 -13.33 -17.65 24.17
N GLY A 310 -12.98 -17.78 22.89
CA GLY A 310 -13.90 -17.74 21.76
C GLY A 310 -14.14 -16.34 21.18
N ALA A 311 -13.73 -15.26 21.86
CA ALA A 311 -13.91 -13.91 21.34
C ALA A 311 -13.13 -13.70 20.01
N PRO A 312 -13.77 -13.23 18.94
CA PRO A 312 -13.05 -12.85 17.73
C PRO A 312 -12.30 -11.55 17.96
N VAL A 313 -11.00 -11.54 17.69
CA VAL A 313 -10.15 -10.38 17.91
C VAL A 313 -9.26 -10.09 16.71
N TRP A 314 -9.01 -8.80 16.52
CA TRP A 314 -7.98 -8.31 15.63
C TRP A 314 -6.87 -7.66 16.45
N VAL A 315 -5.63 -8.09 16.24
CA VAL A 315 -4.46 -7.65 17.01
C VAL A 315 -3.50 -6.93 16.09
N HIS A 316 -3.29 -5.63 16.35
CA HIS A 316 -2.37 -4.79 15.60
C HIS A 316 -1.21 -4.37 16.50
N VAL A 317 0.03 -4.56 16.04
CA VAL A 317 1.24 -4.12 16.74
C VAL A 317 1.78 -2.85 16.08
N ASP A 318 1.66 -1.72 16.77
CA ASP A 318 2.24 -0.44 16.36
C ASP A 318 3.71 -0.36 16.79
N SER A 319 4.58 -0.77 15.87
CA SER A 319 6.01 -0.98 16.11
C SER A 319 6.86 0.27 16.38
N PRO A 320 6.57 1.50 15.93
CA PRO A 320 7.25 2.68 16.48
C PRO A 320 6.85 3.02 17.93
N LEU A 321 5.65 2.62 18.38
CA LEU A 321 5.12 2.98 19.71
C LEU A 321 5.14 1.83 20.73
N LYS A 322 5.66 0.66 20.35
CA LYS A 322 5.60 -0.59 21.15
C LYS A 322 4.20 -0.84 21.72
N THR A 323 3.16 -0.49 20.97
CA THR A 323 1.77 -0.56 21.42
C THR A 323 1.04 -1.68 20.69
N VAL A 324 0.39 -2.57 21.41
CA VAL A 324 -0.51 -3.59 20.85
C VAL A 324 -1.95 -3.14 21.02
N VAL A 325 -2.64 -2.96 19.90
CA VAL A 325 -4.07 -2.66 19.87
C VAL A 325 -4.84 -3.95 19.61
N ILE A 326 -5.63 -4.39 20.59
CA ILE A 326 -6.49 -5.57 20.48
C ILE A 326 -7.93 -5.08 20.34
N ARG A 327 -8.54 -5.28 19.17
CA ARG A 327 -9.93 -4.91 18.92
C ARG A 327 -10.80 -6.17 18.99
N VAL A 328 -11.75 -6.18 19.91
CA VAL A 328 -12.79 -7.22 19.99
C VAL A 328 -13.80 -6.94 18.90
N LEU A 329 -14.02 -7.93 18.03
CA LEU A 329 -15.02 -7.82 16.98
C LEU A 329 -16.39 -8.26 17.53
N PRO A 330 -17.49 -7.66 17.04
CA PRO A 330 -18.82 -8.18 17.34
C PRO A 330 -18.88 -9.65 16.89
N HIS A 331 -19.47 -10.52 17.71
CA HIS A 331 -19.81 -11.86 17.26
C HIS A 331 -20.72 -11.71 16.04
N SER A 332 -20.29 -12.22 14.88
CA SER A 332 -21.25 -12.59 13.85
C SER A 332 -22.11 -13.69 14.47
N GLN A 333 -23.31 -13.33 14.92
CA GLN A 333 -24.32 -14.35 15.18
C GLN A 333 -24.54 -15.14 13.88
N PRO A 334 -24.73 -16.47 13.97
CA PRO A 334 -24.99 -17.31 12.81
C PRO A 334 -26.23 -16.88 12.04
#